data_AF-A0A8H5ECQ2-F1
#
_entry.id   AF-A0A8H5ECQ2-F1
#
_cell.length_a   1.000
_cell.length_b   1.000
_cell.length_c   1.000
_cell.angle_alpha   90.00
_cell.angle_beta   90.00
_cell.angle_gamma   90.00
#
_symmetry.space_group_name_H-M   'P 1'
#
loop_
_entity.id
_entity.type
_entity.pdbx_description
1 polymer ?
#
loop_
_entity_poly.entity_id
_entity_poly.type
_entity_poly.pdbx_seq_one_letter_code
_entity_poly.pdbx_strand_id
1 'polypeptide(L)'
;MNDYLVQRSTGIPGLVYGIAITENWILFCQWSNSFNPSPKPGETHAVRDSDHPAVFYVTPRRPEQPLQSSEWKPYWHRLYTHPFNSEVVHTAGAWEERGKIYFEGTWPRTVLFPFSSIFDGQKKPPKEDKETVPLNVKHVFEGPNTTAMLIKSTGKLEVYYPGSQFRYQEPVFIPRSDDSPEGDG
;
A
#
# COMPACT_ATOMS: atom_id res chain seq x y z
N MET A 1 -17.92 -25.01 -16.05
CA MET A 1 -17.19 -23.72 -15.93
C MET A 1 -17.98 -22.96 -14.89
N ASN A 2 -17.40 -22.66 -13.72
CA ASN A 2 -18.18 -22.03 -12.67
C ASN A 2 -18.47 -20.58 -13.09
N ASP A 3 -19.70 -20.35 -13.54
CA ASP A 3 -20.28 -19.05 -13.85
C ASP A 3 -20.55 -18.26 -12.55
N TYR A 4 -19.54 -18.17 -11.67
CA TYR A 4 -19.51 -17.11 -10.68
C TYR A 4 -19.33 -15.84 -11.49
N LEU A 5 -20.47 -15.24 -11.84
CA LEU A 5 -20.61 -13.87 -12.28
C LEU A 5 -19.53 -13.08 -11.59
N VAL A 6 -18.49 -12.69 -12.35
CA VAL A 6 -17.74 -11.49 -12.03
C VAL A 6 -18.84 -10.44 -12.05
N GLN A 7 -19.45 -10.17 -10.88
CA GLN A 7 -20.13 -8.92 -10.66
C GLN A 7 -19.02 -7.94 -10.99
N ARG A 8 -19.09 -7.37 -12.20
CA ARG A 8 -18.26 -6.26 -12.62
C ARG A 8 -18.63 -5.20 -11.61
N SER A 9 -17.95 -5.18 -10.47
CA SER A 9 -17.98 -4.01 -9.64
C SER A 9 -17.56 -2.89 -10.56
N THR A 10 -18.21 -1.76 -10.42
CA THR A 10 -17.76 -0.50 -11.00
C THR A 10 -16.47 -0.06 -10.27
N GLY A 11 -15.51 -0.99 -10.19
CA GLY A 11 -14.24 -0.85 -9.51
C GLY A 11 -13.42 0.21 -10.23
N ILE A 12 -12.69 0.97 -9.45
CA ILE A 12 -11.74 1.95 -9.96
C ILE A 12 -10.53 1.13 -10.41
N PRO A 13 -10.15 1.14 -11.71
CA PRO A 13 -8.99 0.40 -12.17
C PRO A 13 -7.72 0.94 -11.49
N GLY A 14 -6.84 0.04 -11.07
CA GLY A 14 -5.54 0.39 -10.53
C GLY A 14 -4.73 -0.83 -10.13
N LEU A 15 -3.45 -0.64 -9.84
CA LEU A 15 -2.58 -1.70 -9.34
C LEU A 15 -2.87 -2.00 -7.87
N VAL A 16 -3.08 -3.27 -7.55
CA VAL A 16 -3.05 -3.77 -6.18
C VAL A 16 -1.63 -4.24 -5.90
N TYR A 17 -0.95 -3.58 -4.96
CA TYR A 17 0.45 -3.88 -4.61
C TYR A 17 0.57 -4.55 -3.24
N GLY A 18 -0.14 -4.03 -2.23
CA GLY A 18 -0.17 -4.59 -0.88
C GLY A 18 -1.46 -5.33 -0.57
N ILE A 19 -1.37 -6.33 0.31
CA ILE A 19 -2.54 -7.04 0.86
C ILE A 19 -2.45 -7.09 2.39
N ALA A 20 -3.56 -6.83 3.06
CA ALA A 20 -3.70 -7.07 4.49
C ALA A 20 -4.67 -8.23 4.70
N ILE A 21 -4.35 -9.14 5.61
CA ILE A 21 -5.16 -10.32 5.89
C ILE A 21 -5.40 -10.38 7.39
N THR A 22 -6.66 -10.56 7.77
CA THR A 22 -7.06 -10.81 9.16
C THR A 22 -7.58 -12.24 9.30
N GLU A 23 -8.16 -12.55 10.47
CA GLU A 23 -8.81 -13.84 10.69
C GLU A 23 -9.93 -14.09 9.67
N ASN A 24 -10.75 -13.08 9.41
CA ASN A 24 -11.98 -13.20 8.64
C ASN A 24 -12.00 -12.43 7.32
N TRP A 25 -11.05 -11.52 7.08
CA TRP A 25 -11.07 -10.61 5.93
C TRP A 25 -9.76 -10.58 5.15
N ILE A 26 -9.87 -10.25 3.87
CA ILE A 26 -8.75 -9.88 3.00
C ILE A 26 -9.00 -8.46 2.51
N LEU A 27 -7.97 -7.63 2.58
CA LEU A 27 -7.94 -6.24 2.16
C LEU A 27 -6.92 -6.10 1.03
N PHE A 28 -7.38 -5.70 -0.14
CA PHE A 28 -6.51 -5.37 -1.26
C PHE A 28 -6.28 -3.86 -1.28
N CYS A 29 -5.01 -3.46 -1.09
CA CYS A 29 -4.61 -2.07 -1.08
C CYS A 29 -4.24 -1.64 -2.50
N GLN A 30 -5.12 -0.87 -3.12
CA GLN A 30 -4.92 -0.37 -4.49
C GLN A 30 -4.23 0.99 -4.45
N TRP A 31 -3.20 1.14 -5.28
CA TRP A 31 -2.58 2.42 -5.55
C TRP A 31 -3.53 3.35 -6.31
N SER A 32 -3.39 4.65 -6.06
CA SER A 32 -4.06 5.71 -6.81
C SER A 32 -3.39 5.95 -8.17
N ASN A 33 -3.40 4.93 -9.01
CA ASN A 33 -2.92 5.01 -10.38
C ASN A 33 -4.05 4.75 -11.39
N SER A 34 -3.78 5.20 -12.60
CA SER A 34 -4.55 4.91 -13.80
C SER A 34 -3.66 4.13 -14.77
N PHE A 35 -4.28 3.50 -15.76
CA PHE A 35 -3.55 2.79 -16.80
C PHE A 35 -3.50 3.60 -18.09
N ASN A 36 -2.30 3.82 -18.62
CA ASN A 36 -2.09 4.32 -19.97
C ASN A 36 -2.36 3.17 -20.97
N PRO A 37 -3.42 3.24 -21.79
CA PRO A 37 -3.79 2.15 -22.70
C PRO A 37 -2.84 2.01 -23.90
N SER A 38 -1.97 2.99 -24.16
CA SER A 38 -1.06 2.98 -25.32
C SER A 38 0.23 3.74 -25.01
N PRO A 39 1.09 3.23 -24.11
CA PRO A 39 2.35 3.88 -23.80
C PRO A 39 3.31 3.82 -24.99
N LYS A 40 4.09 4.89 -25.15
CA LYS A 40 5.23 4.91 -26.09
C LYS A 40 6.44 4.19 -25.47
N PRO A 41 7.44 3.78 -26.28
CA PRO A 41 8.68 3.24 -25.74
C PRO A 41 9.30 4.18 -24.69
N GLY A 42 9.53 3.65 -23.47
CA GLY A 42 10.04 4.41 -22.33
C GLY A 42 8.98 4.97 -21.38
N GLU A 43 7.70 4.89 -21.72
CA GLU A 43 6.59 5.27 -20.83
C GLU A 43 6.10 4.05 -20.02
N THR A 44 5.59 4.28 -18.80
CA THR A 44 4.97 3.23 -17.99
C THR A 44 3.48 3.07 -18.31
N HIS A 45 2.98 1.84 -18.21
CA HIS A 45 1.56 1.54 -18.29
C HIS A 45 0.78 2.02 -17.06
N ALA A 46 1.39 2.02 -15.88
CA ALA A 46 0.76 2.48 -14.65
C ALA A 46 1.31 3.86 -14.30
N VAL A 47 0.40 4.80 -14.14
CA VAL A 47 0.71 6.22 -14.08
C VAL A 47 -0.07 6.85 -12.94
N ARG A 48 0.56 7.74 -12.18
CA ARG A 48 -0.09 8.32 -11.01
C ARG A 48 -1.29 9.16 -11.44
N ASP A 49 -2.38 9.00 -10.72
CA ASP A 49 -3.60 9.76 -10.90
C ASP A 49 -3.89 10.52 -9.60
N SER A 50 -3.81 11.85 -9.64
CA SER A 50 -3.97 12.68 -8.44
C SER A 50 -5.43 12.88 -8.04
N ASP A 51 -6.36 12.66 -8.98
CA ASP A 51 -7.80 12.77 -8.75
C ASP A 51 -8.38 11.45 -8.20
N HIS A 52 -7.62 10.34 -8.27
CA HIS A 52 -7.99 9.05 -7.71
C HIS A 52 -7.66 8.95 -6.20
N PRO A 53 -8.62 8.61 -5.32
CA PRO A 53 -8.33 8.36 -3.91
C PRO A 53 -7.56 7.05 -3.73
N ALA A 54 -6.95 6.85 -2.55
CA ALA A 54 -6.51 5.50 -2.18
C ALA A 54 -7.74 4.60 -1.94
N VAL A 55 -7.70 3.37 -2.46
CA VAL A 55 -8.84 2.44 -2.49
C VAL A 55 -8.49 1.14 -1.78
N PHE A 56 -9.43 0.61 -1.00
CA PHE A 56 -9.34 -0.69 -0.33
C PHE A 56 -10.53 -1.54 -0.73
N TYR A 57 -10.25 -2.71 -1.29
CA TYR A 57 -11.27 -3.74 -1.47
C TYR A 57 -11.23 -4.67 -0.27
N VAL A 58 -12.33 -4.76 0.45
CA VAL A 58 -12.48 -5.67 1.59
C VAL A 58 -13.38 -6.82 1.17
N THR A 59 -12.94 -8.05 1.37
CA THR A 59 -13.71 -9.26 1.05
C THR A 59 -13.60 -10.30 2.17
N PRO A 60 -14.61 -11.13 2.41
CA PRO A 60 -14.48 -12.27 3.32
C PRO A 60 -13.33 -13.19 2.89
N ARG A 61 -12.51 -13.61 3.84
CA ARG A 61 -11.42 -14.58 3.62
C ARG A 61 -11.95 -15.97 3.22
N ARG A 62 -13.17 -16.28 3.64
CA ARG A 62 -13.93 -17.49 3.27
C ARG A 62 -15.12 -17.05 2.41
N PRO A 63 -14.92 -16.84 1.09
CA PRO A 63 -15.92 -16.18 0.26
C PRO A 63 -17.19 -17.00 0.06
N GLU A 64 -17.15 -18.33 0.20
CA GLU A 64 -18.33 -19.20 0.11
C GLU A 64 -19.20 -19.17 1.37
N GLN A 65 -18.56 -18.97 2.51
CA GLN A 65 -19.19 -18.96 3.83
C GLN A 65 -18.70 -17.73 4.60
N PRO A 66 -19.15 -16.52 4.22
CA PRO A 66 -18.89 -15.33 5.01
C PRO A 66 -19.36 -15.54 6.46
N LEU A 67 -18.79 -14.78 7.41
CA LEU A 67 -19.18 -14.86 8.81
C LEU A 67 -20.71 -14.78 8.94
N GLN A 68 -21.31 -15.78 9.59
CA GLN A 68 -22.77 -15.94 9.67
C GLN A 68 -23.46 -14.78 10.40
N SER A 69 -22.74 -14.10 11.29
CA SER A 69 -23.17 -12.89 11.99
C SER A 69 -23.08 -11.61 11.14
N SER A 70 -22.55 -11.70 9.91
CA SER A 70 -22.30 -10.56 9.05
C SER A 70 -23.33 -10.48 7.92
N GLU A 71 -23.62 -9.27 7.43
CA GLU A 71 -24.52 -9.04 6.28
C GLU A 71 -23.87 -9.38 4.92
N TRP A 72 -22.70 -10.01 4.93
CA TRP A 72 -21.94 -10.26 3.72
C TRP A 72 -22.47 -11.49 2.99
N LYS A 73 -22.72 -11.33 1.69
CA LYS A 73 -23.10 -12.45 0.83
C LYS A 73 -21.86 -13.14 0.25
N PRO A 74 -21.98 -14.40 -0.17
CA PRO A 74 -20.88 -15.09 -0.81
C PRO A 74 -20.30 -14.29 -1.99
N TYR A 75 -18.97 -14.26 -2.08
CA TYR A 75 -18.18 -13.54 -3.09
C TYR A 75 -18.42 -12.02 -3.18
N TRP A 76 -19.00 -11.41 -2.15
CA TRP A 76 -19.07 -9.96 -2.05
C TRP A 76 -17.75 -9.34 -1.63
N HIS A 77 -17.48 -8.17 -2.21
CA HIS A 77 -16.48 -7.24 -1.71
C HIS A 77 -17.16 -5.89 -1.43
N ARG A 78 -16.55 -5.09 -0.56
CA ARG A 78 -16.88 -3.67 -0.39
C ARG A 78 -15.68 -2.84 -0.78
N LEU A 79 -15.95 -1.68 -1.36
CA LEU A 79 -14.94 -0.68 -1.70
C LEU A 79 -14.96 0.41 -0.64
N TYR A 80 -13.78 0.70 -0.09
CA TYR A 80 -13.56 1.81 0.82
C TYR A 80 -12.54 2.77 0.20
N THR A 81 -12.71 4.06 0.45
CA THR A 81 -11.79 5.10 -0.02
C THR A 81 -11.17 5.84 1.16
N HIS A 82 -9.94 6.30 0.98
CA HIS A 82 -9.31 7.28 1.86
C HIS A 82 -9.37 8.66 1.21
N PRO A 83 -9.60 9.75 1.97
CA PRO A 83 -9.67 11.11 1.40
C PRO A 83 -8.33 11.60 0.84
N PHE A 84 -7.21 10.99 1.23
CA PHE A 84 -5.90 11.33 0.67
C PHE A 84 -5.50 10.36 -0.45
N ASN A 85 -4.97 10.92 -1.53
CA ASN A 85 -4.23 10.21 -2.56
C ASN A 85 -2.96 9.61 -1.94
N SER A 86 -2.75 8.31 -2.10
CA SER A 86 -1.62 7.59 -1.51
C SER A 86 -1.36 6.28 -2.26
N GLU A 87 -0.08 5.93 -2.38
CA GLU A 87 0.39 4.64 -2.88
C GLU A 87 0.67 3.75 -1.67
N VAL A 88 -0.31 3.00 -1.17
CA VAL A 88 -0.07 2.09 -0.03
C VAL A 88 0.90 1.00 -0.45
N VAL A 89 2.11 1.01 0.10
CA VAL A 89 3.21 0.16 -0.37
C VAL A 89 3.18 -1.19 0.35
N HIS A 90 3.97 -1.34 1.42
CA HIS A 90 3.99 -2.55 2.21
C HIS A 90 3.05 -2.43 3.40
N THR A 91 2.27 -3.47 3.62
CA THR A 91 1.47 -3.68 4.83
C THR A 91 2.35 -4.33 5.90
N ALA A 92 2.26 -3.86 7.14
CA ALA A 92 3.02 -4.42 8.27
C ALA A 92 2.25 -5.53 8.98
N GLY A 93 1.01 -5.25 9.38
CA GLY A 93 0.15 -6.20 10.08
C GLY A 93 -1.32 -5.79 10.01
N ALA A 94 -2.22 -6.74 10.25
CA ALA A 94 -3.66 -6.51 10.26
C ALA A 94 -4.35 -7.41 11.29
N TRP A 95 -5.38 -6.90 11.95
CA TRP A 95 -6.12 -7.61 12.98
C TRP A 95 -7.56 -7.13 13.07
N GLU A 96 -8.39 -7.87 13.81
CA GLU A 96 -9.76 -7.51 14.10
C GLU A 96 -9.91 -7.23 15.59
N GLU A 97 -10.58 -6.14 15.93
CA GLU A 97 -10.89 -5.81 17.32
C GLU A 97 -12.24 -5.11 17.41
N ARG A 98 -13.12 -5.58 18.31
CA ARG A 98 -14.43 -4.98 18.60
C ARG A 98 -15.27 -4.71 17.34
N GLY A 99 -15.28 -5.67 16.42
CA GLY A 99 -16.04 -5.61 15.16
C GLY A 99 -15.46 -4.66 14.10
N LYS A 100 -14.23 -4.18 14.29
CA LYS A 100 -13.50 -3.35 13.32
C LYS A 100 -12.28 -4.09 12.78
N ILE A 101 -11.90 -3.74 11.56
CA ILE A 101 -10.68 -4.20 10.91
C ILE A 101 -9.64 -3.10 11.09
N TYR A 102 -8.46 -3.48 11.56
CA TYR A 102 -7.28 -2.63 11.64
C TYR A 102 -6.21 -3.20 10.72
N PHE A 103 -5.49 -2.34 10.03
CA PHE A 103 -4.27 -2.73 9.33
C PHE A 103 -3.32 -1.54 9.27
N GLU A 104 -2.05 -1.87 9.11
CA GLU A 104 -0.97 -0.92 9.09
C GLU A 104 -0.11 -1.11 7.87
N GLY A 105 0.55 -0.03 7.46
CA GLY A 105 1.48 -0.05 6.35
C GLY A 105 2.14 1.31 6.18
N THR A 106 2.84 1.48 5.07
CA THR A 106 3.45 2.77 4.69
C THR A 106 2.56 3.51 3.69
N TRP A 107 2.25 4.77 4.01
CA TRP A 107 1.28 5.61 3.28
C TRP A 107 1.93 6.95 2.90
N PRO A 108 2.73 6.97 1.83
CA PRO A 108 3.35 8.20 1.36
C PRO A 108 2.29 9.11 0.73
N ARG A 109 2.29 10.39 1.13
CA ARG A 109 1.47 11.42 0.46
C ARG A 109 2.05 11.83 -0.90
N THR A 110 3.36 11.68 -1.07
CA THR A 110 4.07 12.01 -2.31
C THR A 110 4.35 10.76 -3.12
N VAL A 111 4.87 10.93 -4.34
CA VAL A 111 5.34 9.82 -5.17
C VAL A 111 6.53 9.18 -4.47
N LEU A 112 6.44 7.88 -4.16
CA LEU A 112 7.60 7.13 -3.65
C LEU A 112 8.46 6.61 -4.79
N PHE A 113 7.82 6.19 -5.89
CA PHE A 113 8.49 5.51 -6.99
C PHE A 113 8.77 6.48 -8.15
N PRO A 114 10.03 6.86 -8.40
CA PRO A 114 10.36 7.86 -9.42
C PRO A 114 10.07 7.39 -10.87
N PHE A 115 9.75 6.10 -11.05
CA PHE A 115 9.33 5.54 -12.33
C PHE A 115 7.82 5.64 -12.58
N SER A 116 7.01 5.99 -11.58
CA SER A 116 5.60 6.33 -11.82
C SER A 116 5.57 7.71 -12.46
N SER A 117 5.66 7.75 -13.79
CA SER A 117 5.42 8.99 -14.52
C SER A 117 4.02 9.49 -14.16
N ILE A 118 3.90 10.77 -13.84
CA ILE A 118 2.62 11.41 -13.57
C ILE A 118 1.79 11.33 -14.85
N PHE A 119 0.59 10.71 -14.80
CA PHE A 119 -0.38 10.88 -15.88
C PHE A 119 -1.00 12.25 -15.69
N ASP A 120 -0.33 13.29 -16.17
CA ASP A 120 -1.03 14.54 -16.33
C ASP A 120 -1.70 14.51 -17.71
N GLY A 121 -2.89 13.91 -17.76
CA GLY A 121 -3.75 13.94 -18.93
C GLY A 121 -4.03 15.40 -19.32
N GLN A 122 -3.14 15.98 -20.12
CA GLN A 122 -3.23 17.33 -20.67
C GLN A 122 -3.41 18.51 -19.69
N LYS A 123 -3.18 18.42 -18.37
CA LYS A 123 -3.03 19.66 -17.59
C LYS A 123 -1.57 20.08 -17.65
N LYS A 124 -1.38 21.39 -17.87
CA LYS A 124 -0.05 22.01 -17.73
C LYS A 124 0.44 21.69 -16.31
N PRO A 125 1.77 21.51 -16.12
CA PRO A 125 2.32 21.41 -14.78
C PRO A 125 1.71 22.51 -13.90
N PRO A 126 1.40 22.23 -12.63
CA PRO A 126 0.95 23.26 -11.70
C PRO A 126 1.83 24.49 -11.88
N LYS A 127 1.21 25.66 -12.08
CA LYS A 127 1.93 26.93 -12.24
C LYS A 127 2.94 26.99 -11.11
N GLU A 128 4.23 27.07 -11.44
CA GLU A 128 5.31 27.16 -10.47
C GLU A 128 4.92 28.20 -9.41
N ASP A 129 4.60 27.76 -8.20
CA ASP A 129 4.83 28.60 -7.05
C ASP A 129 6.33 28.86 -7.05
N LYS A 130 6.71 30.13 -7.07
CA LYS A 130 8.08 30.64 -7.27
C LYS A 130 9.05 30.32 -6.12
N GLU A 131 8.89 29.17 -5.50
CA GLU A 131 9.90 28.48 -4.70
C GLU A 131 10.32 27.19 -5.42
N THR A 132 10.61 27.27 -6.72
CA THR A 132 11.38 26.23 -7.39
C THR A 132 12.83 26.37 -6.98
N VAL A 133 13.19 25.70 -5.87
CA VAL A 133 14.55 25.16 -5.75
C VAL A 133 14.73 24.28 -6.98
N PRO A 134 15.72 24.54 -7.85
CA PRO A 134 15.92 23.70 -9.02
C PRO A 134 16.04 22.25 -8.53
N LEU A 135 15.11 21.41 -8.96
CA LEU A 135 15.15 19.96 -8.79
C LEU A 135 16.31 19.45 -9.66
N ASN A 136 17.53 19.73 -9.19
CA ASN A 136 18.75 19.07 -9.61
C ASN A 136 18.75 17.67 -8.98
N VAL A 137 17.68 16.90 -9.23
CA VAL A 137 17.61 15.49 -8.90
C VAL A 137 18.53 14.79 -9.88
N LYS A 138 19.83 14.78 -9.56
CA LYS A 138 20.53 13.48 -9.61
C LYS A 138 19.53 12.50 -9.01
N HIS A 139 19.16 11.46 -9.75
CA HIS A 139 18.34 10.37 -9.23
C HIS A 139 19.09 9.72 -8.07
N VAL A 140 19.07 10.36 -6.90
CA VAL A 140 19.57 9.80 -5.66
C VAL A 140 18.42 8.93 -5.22
N PHE A 141 18.45 7.68 -5.66
CA PHE A 141 17.76 6.64 -4.93
C PHE A 141 18.41 6.62 -3.53
N GLU A 142 17.80 7.31 -2.58
CA GLU A 142 18.18 7.23 -1.19
C GLU A 142 17.71 5.87 -0.67
N GLY A 143 18.55 4.86 -0.88
CA GLY A 143 18.33 3.55 -0.30
C GLY A 143 18.24 3.67 1.23
N PRO A 144 17.46 2.79 1.90
CA PRO A 144 17.31 2.84 3.34
C PRO A 144 18.68 2.72 4.01
N ASN A 145 18.97 3.60 4.96
CA ASN A 145 20.24 3.71 5.67
C ASN A 145 20.13 3.32 7.16
N THR A 146 18.94 2.90 7.60
CA THR A 146 18.66 2.46 8.97
C THR A 146 17.63 1.35 8.96
N THR A 147 17.66 0.52 10.00
CA THR A 147 16.55 -0.36 10.38
C THR A 147 16.00 0.11 11.71
N ALA A 148 14.67 0.06 11.88
CA ALA A 148 14.02 0.51 13.10
C ALA A 148 13.02 -0.55 13.62
N MET A 149 12.93 -0.67 14.93
CA MET A 149 11.98 -1.53 15.64
C MET A 149 11.11 -0.65 16.54
N LEU A 150 9.79 -0.72 16.36
CA LEU A 150 8.81 -0.01 17.17
C LEU A 150 8.05 -1.00 18.06
N ILE A 151 8.20 -0.85 19.38
CA ILE A 151 7.43 -1.62 20.38
C ILE A 151 6.13 -0.87 20.67
N LYS A 152 5.05 -1.20 19.96
CA LYS A 152 3.78 -0.43 20.01
C LYS A 152 3.16 -0.29 21.39
N SER A 153 3.25 -1.32 22.23
CA SER A 153 2.68 -1.31 23.58
C SER A 153 3.31 -0.24 24.48
N THR A 154 4.56 0.14 24.21
CA THR A 154 5.32 1.13 24.99
C THR A 154 5.64 2.40 24.20
N GLY A 155 5.48 2.38 22.87
CA GLY A 155 5.93 3.44 21.96
C GLY A 155 7.45 3.52 21.79
N LYS A 156 8.23 2.59 22.38
CA LYS A 156 9.70 2.62 22.28
C LYS A 156 10.13 2.36 20.84
N LEU A 157 10.94 3.27 20.29
CA LEU A 157 11.57 3.13 18.98
C LEU A 157 13.07 2.88 19.17
N GLU A 158 13.56 1.77 18.65
CA GLU A 158 14.99 1.46 18.57
C GLU A 158 15.44 1.55 17.12
N VAL A 159 16.59 2.18 16.88
CA VAL A 159 17.11 2.42 15.54
C VAL A 159 18.54 1.93 15.47
N TYR A 160 18.82 1.09 14.47
CA TYR A 160 20.18 0.69 14.12
C TYR A 160 20.67 1.48 12.91
N TYR A 161 21.77 2.20 13.09
CA TYR A 161 22.47 2.95 12.06
C TYR A 161 23.93 2.47 11.98
N PRO A 162 24.39 1.95 10.83
CA PRO A 162 25.70 1.31 10.70
C PRO A 162 26.78 2.30 10.25
N GLY A 163 26.40 3.56 9.98
CA GLY A 163 27.26 4.58 9.38
C GLY A 163 26.85 4.98 7.96
N SER A 164 27.39 6.10 7.49
CA SER A 164 26.93 6.79 6.28
C SER A 164 27.22 6.07 4.96
N GLN A 165 28.17 5.13 4.99
CA GLN A 165 28.65 4.40 3.81
C GLN A 165 27.85 3.12 3.53
N PHE A 166 26.87 2.77 4.35
CA PHE A 166 26.10 1.53 4.21
C PHE A 166 24.64 1.81 3.87
N ARG A 167 23.99 0.79 3.30
CA ARG A 167 22.57 0.74 2.95
C ARG A 167 22.01 -0.62 3.37
N TYR A 168 20.71 -0.68 3.58
CA TYR A 168 19.98 -1.89 3.97
C TYR A 168 19.13 -2.41 2.82
N GLN A 169 18.83 -3.70 2.90
CA GLN A 169 17.67 -4.28 2.23
C GLN A 169 16.58 -4.52 3.28
N GLU A 170 15.46 -5.09 2.85
CA GLU A 170 14.37 -5.45 3.75
C GLU A 170 14.87 -6.38 4.87
N PRO A 171 14.57 -6.07 6.15
CA PRO A 171 14.97 -6.92 7.26
C PRO A 171 14.11 -8.19 7.32
N VAL A 172 14.65 -9.22 7.96
CA VAL A 172 13.90 -10.42 8.36
C VAL A 172 14.02 -10.60 9.87
N PHE A 173 12.91 -10.94 10.51
CA PHE A 173 12.90 -11.33 11.92
C PHE A 173 12.97 -12.87 12.02
N ILE A 174 13.81 -13.37 12.92
CA ILE A 174 13.98 -14.81 13.17
C ILE A 174 13.75 -15.03 14.66
N PRO A 175 12.69 -15.76 15.07
CA PRO A 175 12.48 -16.08 16.48
C PRO A 175 13.67 -16.84 17.07
N ARG A 176 13.98 -16.58 18.34
CA ARG A 176 15.07 -17.27 19.06
C ARG A 176 14.80 -18.78 19.20
N SER A 177 13.54 -19.16 19.37
CA SER A 177 13.03 -20.53 19.42
C SER A 177 11.51 -20.56 19.13
N ASP A 178 10.94 -21.74 18.93
CA ASP A 178 9.51 -21.94 18.66
C ASP A 178 8.59 -21.40 19.78
N ASP A 179 9.07 -21.41 21.04
CA ASP A 179 8.33 -20.97 22.21
C ASP A 179 8.69 -19.54 22.66
N SER A 180 9.50 -18.82 21.87
CA SER A 180 9.92 -17.46 22.22
C SER A 180 8.74 -16.48 22.15
N PRO A 181 8.63 -15.52 23.08
CA PRO A 181 7.64 -14.46 22.99
C PRO A 181 7.76 -13.63 21.69
N GLU A 182 6.68 -12.94 21.31
CA GLU A 182 6.68 -12.05 20.14
C GLU A 182 7.82 -11.02 20.23
N GLY A 183 8.64 -10.94 19.18
CA GLY A 183 9.76 -10.00 19.08
C GLY A 183 11.08 -10.46 19.74
N ASP A 184 11.14 -11.65 20.36
CA ASP A 184 12.39 -12.21 20.88
C ASP A 184 13.12 -13.04 19.81
N GLY A 185 14.24 -12.51 19.30
CA GLY A 185 15.00 -13.05 18.16
C GLY A 185 16.39 -12.44 17.99
#